data_AF-A0A5C6DV05-F1
#
_entry.id   AF-A0A5C6DV05-F1
#
_cell.length_a   1.000
_cell.length_b   1.000
_cell.length_c   1.000
_cell.angle_alpha   90.00
_cell.angle_beta   90.00
_cell.angle_gamma   90.00
#
_symmetry.space_group_name_H-M   'P 1'
#
loop_
_entity.id
_entity.type
_entity.pdbx_description
1 polymer ?
#
loop_
_entity_poly.entity_id
_entity_poly.type
_entity_poly.pdbx_seq_one_letter_code
_entity_poly.pdbx_strand_id
1 'polypeptide(L)'
;MIKQLILSLPYLALLASPFLAGQALAETPNVIVIMADDLGYGDLSCYGATSLETPNIDQLSEEGLRFTSGYCSASTCTPTRYSLLTGTYAFRGERTGIAPPNAPAIIKPGTETVASLLQRAGYATAVIGKWHLGLGEESGPDWNGDLKPGPLEIGFDTCFLLPTTNDRVPQVYVHDHRVPNLDPADPLWVGDKIPSPDHPTGNSHRDTLKMDWSHGHNSTIHNGISRIGFYTGGHAARFRDEDLADKWVEKSVEFIEQHKREPFFLFFSSHDIHVPRIPHERFQGKTSLGFRGDAIIELDWCVGELMKTLDRLKLAENTLVVFCSDNGPVLDDGYKDGAIEKIGNHRAAGPYSGGKYSVYEGGTRTPLITRWKGRIQPGVSDELVSTIDLAASLAALAEQPLPSDACLDSFNVLGALLGEDDAKGRDHLVQQDNGSSGTFGLRVGQWKLHRYEKKTARNVVVETELANTKVPAFQLFNLEKDPAEKTNVLDDEPVVAERLKNQLTAIIQQGRSRP
;
A
#
# COMPACT_ATOMS: atom_id res chain seq x y z
N MET A 1 -80.39 -40.79 13.27
CA MET A 1 -80.52 -39.42 12.72
C MET A 1 -79.96 -38.44 13.73
N ILE A 2 -78.77 -37.92 13.43
CA ILE A 2 -78.31 -36.52 13.50
C ILE A 2 -78.99 -35.52 14.49
N LYS A 3 -78.10 -34.76 15.19
CA LYS A 3 -78.23 -33.43 15.87
C LYS A 3 -78.83 -33.43 17.28
N GLN A 4 -78.34 -32.64 18.27
CA GLN A 4 -77.26 -31.65 18.38
C GLN A 4 -77.16 -31.33 19.88
N LEU A 5 -75.96 -31.24 20.47
CA LEU A 5 -75.78 -30.59 21.77
C LEU A 5 -74.58 -29.64 21.67
N ILE A 6 -74.89 -28.37 21.94
CA ILE A 6 -73.98 -27.23 21.91
C ILE A 6 -73.15 -27.26 23.21
N LEU A 7 -71.83 -27.26 23.08
CA LEU A 7 -70.89 -27.10 24.19
C LEU A 7 -70.05 -25.84 23.96
N SER A 8 -70.12 -24.96 24.95
CA SER A 8 -69.41 -23.71 25.12
C SER A 8 -67.90 -23.91 25.29
N LEU A 9 -67.08 -23.22 24.48
CA LEU A 9 -65.64 -23.07 24.72
C LEU A 9 -65.36 -21.77 25.50
N PRO A 10 -64.45 -21.79 26.49
CA PRO A 10 -63.93 -20.56 27.09
C PRO A 10 -62.81 -19.98 26.22
N TYR A 11 -62.83 -18.65 26.06
CA TYR A 11 -61.76 -17.86 25.45
C TYR A 11 -60.51 -17.91 26.33
N LEU A 12 -59.43 -18.51 25.81
CA LEU A 12 -58.07 -18.37 26.36
C LEU A 12 -57.35 -17.29 25.53
N ALA A 13 -57.19 -16.10 26.09
CA ALA A 13 -56.41 -15.04 25.47
C ALA A 13 -54.92 -15.37 25.57
N LEU A 14 -54.30 -15.78 24.45
CA LEU A 14 -52.85 -15.83 24.33
C LEU A 14 -52.32 -14.38 24.23
N LEU A 15 -51.67 -13.92 25.31
CA LEU A 15 -50.78 -12.76 25.26
C LEU A 15 -49.52 -13.18 24.49
N ALA A 16 -49.46 -12.84 23.21
CA ALA A 16 -48.24 -12.91 22.42
C ALA A 16 -47.30 -11.78 22.88
N SER A 17 -46.32 -12.11 23.73
CA SER A 17 -45.15 -11.24 23.91
C SER A 17 -44.39 -11.18 22.59
N PRO A 18 -44.09 -9.99 22.04
CA PRO A 18 -43.13 -9.88 20.98
C PRO A 18 -41.76 -10.10 21.64
N PHE A 19 -41.25 -11.33 21.55
CA PHE A 19 -39.80 -11.49 21.56
C PHE A 19 -39.30 -10.76 20.31
N LEU A 20 -38.94 -9.50 20.48
CA LEU A 20 -38.02 -8.80 19.60
C LEU A 20 -36.75 -9.63 19.61
N ALA A 21 -36.64 -10.53 18.63
CA ALA A 21 -35.38 -11.10 18.22
C ALA A 21 -34.55 -9.96 17.64
N GLY A 22 -33.95 -9.16 18.51
CA GLY A 22 -32.73 -8.44 18.20
C GLY A 22 -31.61 -9.46 18.11
N GLN A 23 -31.63 -10.30 17.07
CA GLN A 23 -30.37 -10.75 16.51
C GLN A 23 -29.75 -9.49 15.95
N ALA A 24 -28.82 -8.88 16.70
CA ALA A 24 -27.83 -8.03 16.08
C ALA A 24 -27.23 -8.89 14.97
N LEU A 25 -27.59 -8.60 13.71
CA LEU A 25 -26.70 -8.90 12.60
C LEU A 25 -25.34 -8.42 13.09
N ALA A 26 -24.35 -9.32 13.14
CA ALA A 26 -22.99 -8.90 13.41
C ALA A 26 -22.71 -7.75 12.44
N GLU A 27 -22.62 -6.53 12.95
CA GLU A 27 -22.57 -5.34 12.10
C GLU A 27 -21.32 -5.47 11.24
N THR A 28 -21.50 -5.62 9.93
CA THR A 28 -20.40 -5.69 8.96
C THR A 28 -19.39 -4.58 9.28
N PRO A 29 -18.12 -4.90 9.56
CA PRO A 29 -17.17 -3.90 10.04
C PRO A 29 -16.82 -2.91 8.94
N ASN A 30 -16.42 -1.70 9.32
CA ASN A 30 -15.69 -0.86 8.39
C ASN A 30 -14.29 -1.41 8.17
N VAL A 31 -13.69 -1.11 7.01
CA VAL A 31 -12.32 -1.49 6.68
C VAL A 31 -11.54 -0.25 6.28
N ILE A 32 -10.41 0.00 6.95
CA ILE A 32 -9.44 1.01 6.55
C ILE A 32 -8.11 0.31 6.28
N VAL A 33 -7.60 0.46 5.06
CA VAL A 33 -6.21 0.09 4.73
C VAL A 33 -5.41 1.38 4.61
N ILE A 34 -4.45 1.55 5.51
CA ILE A 34 -3.45 2.62 5.51
C ILE A 34 -2.18 2.04 4.90
N MET A 35 -1.79 2.54 3.74
CA MET A 35 -0.54 2.16 3.06
C MET A 35 0.39 3.36 3.01
N ALA A 36 1.54 3.22 3.67
CA ALA A 36 2.68 4.11 3.52
C ALA A 36 3.43 3.84 2.21
N ASP A 37 4.33 4.76 1.86
CA ASP A 37 5.14 4.73 0.65
C ASP A 37 6.63 4.71 1.02
N ASP A 38 7.35 3.65 0.67
CA ASP A 38 8.77 3.44 1.02
C ASP A 38 9.09 3.44 2.54
N LEU A 39 8.11 3.14 3.41
CA LEU A 39 8.35 3.01 4.84
C LEU A 39 9.01 1.66 5.18
N GLY A 40 10.18 1.71 5.78
CA GLY A 40 10.95 0.53 6.15
C GLY A 40 10.54 -0.08 7.48
N TYR A 41 10.89 -1.36 7.67
CA TYR A 41 10.59 -2.09 8.89
C TYR A 41 11.13 -1.39 10.15
N GLY A 42 12.32 -0.81 10.08
CA GLY A 42 12.98 -0.15 11.21
C GLY A 42 12.68 1.34 11.34
N ASP A 43 11.72 1.89 10.60
CA ASP A 43 11.38 3.31 10.66
C ASP A 43 10.42 3.69 11.80
N LEU A 44 9.77 2.72 12.44
CA LEU A 44 8.78 2.94 13.50
C LEU A 44 9.32 2.58 14.88
N SER A 45 8.96 3.34 15.91
CA SER A 45 9.41 3.08 17.28
C SER A 45 8.88 1.75 17.84
N CYS A 46 7.63 1.37 17.54
CA CYS A 46 7.10 0.02 17.85
C CYS A 46 7.81 -1.15 17.13
N TYR A 47 8.63 -0.84 16.12
CA TYR A 47 9.51 -1.80 15.43
C TYR A 47 10.99 -1.67 15.81
N GLY A 48 11.31 -0.80 16.78
CA GLY A 48 12.65 -0.65 17.36
C GLY A 48 13.44 0.56 16.90
N ALA A 49 12.82 1.51 16.17
CA ALA A 49 13.46 2.80 15.91
C ALA A 49 13.70 3.54 17.24
N THR A 50 14.90 4.13 17.39
CA THR A 50 15.26 4.93 18.58
C THR A 50 15.64 6.37 18.23
N SER A 51 15.61 6.73 16.95
CA SER A 51 16.02 8.02 16.39
C SER A 51 14.85 9.01 16.24
N LEU A 52 13.62 8.50 16.33
CA LEU A 52 12.36 9.23 16.28
C LEU A 52 11.29 8.43 17.03
N GLU A 53 10.16 9.06 17.30
CA GLU A 53 8.98 8.45 17.92
C GLU A 53 7.79 8.55 16.96
N THR A 54 7.00 7.49 16.87
CA THR A 54 5.75 7.40 16.10
C THR A 54 4.59 7.06 17.03
N PRO A 55 4.18 7.97 17.94
CA PRO A 55 3.28 7.64 19.03
C PRO A 55 1.88 7.18 18.58
N ASN A 56 1.36 7.67 17.45
CA ASN A 56 0.03 7.27 16.99
C ASN A 56 0.05 5.86 16.35
N ILE A 57 1.11 5.53 15.61
CA ILE A 57 1.31 4.19 15.04
C ILE A 57 1.70 3.19 16.14
N ASP A 58 2.45 3.63 17.15
CA ASP A 58 2.75 2.82 18.32
C ASP A 58 1.47 2.49 19.09
N GLN A 59 0.58 3.46 19.29
CA GLN A 59 -0.74 3.20 19.88
C GLN A 59 -1.56 2.21 19.02
N LEU A 60 -1.50 2.31 17.69
CA LEU A 60 -2.16 1.34 16.80
C LEU A 60 -1.61 -0.09 17.03
N SER A 61 -0.29 -0.22 17.25
CA SER A 61 0.35 -1.49 17.60
C SER A 61 -0.03 -1.97 19.00
N GLU A 62 -0.17 -1.08 19.99
CA GLU A 62 -0.51 -1.43 21.37
C GLU A 62 -1.97 -1.83 21.53
N GLU A 63 -2.85 -1.32 20.67
CA GLU A 63 -4.28 -1.66 20.63
C GLU A 63 -4.60 -2.81 19.65
N GLY A 64 -3.60 -3.35 18.96
CA GLY A 64 -3.77 -4.27 17.85
C GLY A 64 -2.73 -5.39 17.82
N LEU A 65 -2.64 -6.05 16.67
CA LEU A 65 -1.70 -7.13 16.41
C LEU A 65 -0.59 -6.63 15.49
N ARG A 66 0.64 -6.59 16.00
CA ARG A 66 1.83 -6.22 15.22
C ARG A 66 2.52 -7.45 14.66
N PHE A 67 2.79 -7.45 13.36
CA PHE A 67 3.42 -8.58 12.69
C PHE A 67 4.92 -8.38 12.54
N THR A 68 5.69 -9.39 12.92
CA THR A 68 7.16 -9.44 12.67
C THR A 68 7.50 -10.09 11.33
N SER A 69 6.54 -10.81 10.73
CA SER A 69 6.60 -11.38 9.38
C SER A 69 5.53 -10.78 8.46
N GLY A 70 5.39 -9.45 8.47
CA GLY A 70 4.54 -8.71 7.52
C GLY A 70 5.28 -8.37 6.22
N TYR A 71 4.63 -8.55 5.07
CA TYR A 71 5.25 -8.36 3.76
C TYR A 71 4.38 -7.66 2.72
N CYS A 72 5.01 -6.93 1.82
CA CYS A 72 4.48 -6.71 0.48
C CYS A 72 5.00 -7.77 -0.52
N SER A 73 4.34 -7.89 -1.66
CA SER A 73 4.71 -8.86 -2.72
C SER A 73 5.88 -8.40 -3.59
N ALA A 74 6.20 -7.11 -3.58
CA ALA A 74 7.23 -6.52 -4.44
C ALA A 74 7.96 -5.37 -3.74
N SER A 75 9.20 -5.10 -4.14
CA SER A 75 9.99 -4.01 -3.55
C SER A 75 9.87 -2.68 -4.30
N THR A 76 8.75 -2.44 -4.97
CA THR A 76 8.41 -1.16 -5.61
C THR A 76 6.89 -0.94 -5.65
N CYS A 77 6.50 0.33 -5.79
CA CYS A 77 5.13 0.81 -5.60
C CYS A 77 4.10 0.16 -6.54
N THR A 78 4.21 0.36 -7.86
CA THR A 78 3.21 -0.12 -8.83
C THR A 78 2.97 -1.64 -8.74
N PRO A 79 4.00 -2.50 -8.72
CA PRO A 79 3.79 -3.94 -8.54
C PRO A 79 3.07 -4.33 -7.25
N THR A 80 3.41 -3.72 -6.11
CA THR A 80 2.73 -4.03 -4.84
C THR A 80 1.29 -3.57 -4.86
N ARG A 81 1.00 -2.36 -5.33
CA ARG A 81 -0.35 -1.80 -5.40
C ARG A 81 -1.25 -2.62 -6.31
N TYR A 82 -0.71 -3.06 -7.46
CA TYR A 82 -1.38 -4.00 -8.36
C TYR A 82 -1.73 -5.30 -7.62
N SER A 83 -0.75 -5.87 -6.91
CA SER A 83 -0.92 -7.16 -6.25
C SER A 83 -1.89 -7.10 -5.06
N LEU A 84 -1.85 -6.02 -4.28
CA LEU A 84 -2.80 -5.77 -3.18
C LEU A 84 -4.23 -5.71 -3.71
N LEU A 85 -4.46 -4.89 -4.75
CA LEU A 85 -5.82 -4.69 -5.26
C LEU A 85 -6.35 -5.93 -5.96
N THR A 86 -5.55 -6.57 -6.81
CA THR A 86 -6.01 -7.68 -7.66
C THR A 86 -5.88 -9.06 -7.00
N GLY A 87 -5.14 -9.17 -5.90
CA GLY A 87 -4.77 -10.46 -5.29
C GLY A 87 -3.93 -11.35 -6.21
N THR A 88 -3.24 -10.76 -7.19
CA THR A 88 -2.48 -11.47 -8.24
C THR A 88 -1.08 -10.88 -8.33
N TYR A 89 -0.06 -11.73 -8.38
CA TYR A 89 1.31 -11.24 -8.49
C TYR A 89 1.52 -10.38 -9.72
N ALA A 90 2.17 -9.24 -9.55
CA ALA A 90 2.45 -8.29 -10.64
C ALA A 90 3.23 -8.90 -11.81
N PHE A 91 4.12 -9.87 -11.58
CA PHE A 91 4.84 -10.56 -12.66
C PHE A 91 3.93 -11.39 -13.59
N ARG A 92 2.65 -11.61 -13.23
CA ARG A 92 1.64 -12.23 -14.10
C ARG A 92 0.89 -11.22 -14.95
N GLY A 93 0.91 -9.94 -14.57
CA GLY A 93 0.26 -8.85 -15.29
C GLY A 93 1.17 -8.18 -16.31
N GLU A 94 0.55 -7.39 -17.20
CA GLU A 94 1.28 -6.58 -18.18
C GLU A 94 1.51 -5.17 -17.67
N ARG A 95 2.68 -4.59 -17.98
CA ARG A 95 3.05 -3.20 -17.64
C ARG A 95 2.92 -2.87 -16.14
N THR A 96 3.19 -3.85 -15.28
CA THR A 96 3.06 -3.72 -13.82
C THR A 96 4.30 -3.16 -13.12
N GLY A 97 5.39 -2.84 -13.83
CA GLY A 97 6.52 -2.09 -13.26
C GLY A 97 6.17 -0.62 -12.98
N ILE A 98 7.07 0.14 -12.35
CA ILE A 98 6.86 1.56 -12.01
C ILE A 98 6.23 2.34 -13.17
N ALA A 99 5.00 2.80 -12.95
CA ALA A 99 4.21 3.47 -13.96
C ALA A 99 4.76 4.89 -14.26
N PRO A 100 4.95 5.26 -15.55
CA PRO A 100 5.31 6.63 -15.95
C PRO A 100 4.13 7.63 -15.81
N PRO A 101 4.39 8.95 -15.94
CA PRO A 101 3.36 10.01 -15.92
C PRO A 101 2.07 9.72 -16.70
N ASN A 102 2.20 9.30 -17.97
CA ASN A 102 1.07 9.03 -18.87
C ASN A 102 0.78 7.53 -19.00
N ALA A 103 1.02 6.75 -17.96
CA ALA A 103 0.67 5.33 -18.01
C ALA A 103 -0.85 5.16 -18.19
N PRO A 104 -1.30 4.35 -19.17
CA PRO A 104 -2.69 3.95 -19.25
C PRO A 104 -3.05 3.12 -18.00
N ALA A 105 -4.34 3.01 -17.67
CA ALA A 105 -4.77 2.20 -16.54
C ALA A 105 -4.25 0.76 -16.65
N ILE A 106 -3.51 0.31 -15.63
CA ILE A 106 -2.88 -1.01 -15.59
C ILE A 106 -3.93 -2.09 -15.27
N ILE A 107 -4.79 -1.82 -14.28
CA ILE A 107 -5.91 -2.70 -13.93
C ILE A 107 -7.08 -2.32 -14.85
N LYS A 108 -7.57 -3.29 -15.62
CA LYS A 108 -8.63 -3.06 -16.62
C LYS A 108 -10.02 -3.26 -16.01
N PRO A 109 -11.05 -2.52 -16.49
CA PRO A 109 -12.44 -2.78 -16.11
C PRO A 109 -12.80 -4.26 -16.28
N GLY A 110 -13.54 -4.82 -15.31
CA GLY A 110 -13.85 -6.25 -15.26
C GLY A 110 -12.78 -7.11 -14.58
N THR A 111 -11.62 -6.56 -14.23
CA THR A 111 -10.68 -7.22 -13.30
C THR A 111 -11.27 -7.17 -11.89
N GLU A 112 -11.35 -8.32 -11.23
CA GLU A 112 -11.74 -8.37 -9.83
C GLU A 112 -10.67 -7.71 -8.95
N THR A 113 -11.12 -6.82 -8.07
CA THR A 113 -10.28 -6.17 -7.07
C THR A 113 -10.87 -6.32 -5.67
N VAL A 114 -10.06 -6.06 -4.65
CA VAL A 114 -10.54 -5.93 -3.26
C VAL A 114 -11.68 -4.90 -3.15
N ALA A 115 -11.62 -3.81 -3.93
CA ALA A 115 -12.65 -2.78 -3.93
C ALA A 115 -13.94 -3.30 -4.56
N SER A 116 -13.89 -3.98 -5.72
CA SER A 116 -15.10 -4.54 -6.35
C SER A 116 -15.72 -5.66 -5.52
N LEU A 117 -14.90 -6.45 -4.82
CA LEU A 117 -15.38 -7.46 -3.86
C LEU A 117 -16.17 -6.80 -2.72
N LEU A 118 -15.61 -5.77 -2.07
CA LEU A 118 -16.28 -5.07 -0.96
C LEU A 118 -17.49 -4.24 -1.43
N GLN A 119 -17.41 -3.61 -2.61
CA GLN A 119 -18.53 -2.89 -3.20
C GLN A 119 -19.73 -3.83 -3.43
N ARG A 120 -19.50 -5.05 -3.95
CA ARG A 120 -20.56 -6.06 -4.08
C ARG A 120 -21.14 -6.52 -2.75
N ALA A 121 -20.35 -6.46 -1.68
CA ALA A 121 -20.82 -6.72 -0.32
C ALA A 121 -21.62 -5.56 0.29
N GLY A 122 -21.81 -4.45 -0.44
CA GLY A 122 -22.56 -3.29 0.01
C GLY A 122 -21.73 -2.25 0.78
N TYR A 123 -20.41 -2.31 0.68
CA TYR A 123 -19.55 -1.25 1.23
C TYR A 123 -19.56 -0.03 0.32
N ALA A 124 -19.57 1.16 0.92
CA ALA A 124 -19.10 2.35 0.22
C ALA A 124 -17.58 2.30 0.10
N THR A 125 -17.01 2.55 -1.08
CA THR A 125 -15.57 2.34 -1.34
C THR A 125 -14.85 3.62 -1.79
N ALA A 126 -13.71 3.93 -1.17
CA ALA A 126 -12.88 5.07 -1.56
C ALA A 126 -11.39 4.75 -1.57
N VAL A 127 -10.67 5.39 -2.50
CA VAL A 127 -9.20 5.47 -2.48
C VAL A 127 -8.77 6.93 -2.43
N ILE A 128 -7.93 7.27 -1.45
CA ILE A 128 -7.50 8.64 -1.17
C ILE A 128 -5.98 8.67 -1.03
N GLY A 129 -5.32 9.50 -1.85
CA GLY A 129 -3.87 9.64 -1.91
C GLY A 129 -3.23 9.00 -3.15
N LYS A 130 -2.04 8.42 -3.01
CA LYS A 130 -1.25 7.90 -4.14
C LYS A 130 -1.95 6.76 -4.88
N TRP A 131 -2.08 6.89 -6.20
CA TRP A 131 -2.64 5.84 -7.07
C TRP A 131 -1.56 4.96 -7.71
N HIS A 132 -0.76 5.55 -8.60
CA HIS A 132 0.40 4.93 -9.27
C HIS A 132 0.12 3.64 -10.06
N LEU A 133 -1.12 3.49 -10.56
CA LEU A 133 -1.57 2.36 -11.39
C LEU A 133 -2.05 2.78 -12.78
N GLY A 134 -1.68 3.99 -13.21
CA GLY A 134 -2.11 4.57 -14.48
C GLY A 134 -3.57 4.98 -14.51
N LEU A 135 -3.92 5.79 -15.50
CA LEU A 135 -5.29 6.29 -15.73
C LEU A 135 -5.51 6.38 -17.24
N GLY A 136 -6.75 6.24 -17.67
CA GLY A 136 -7.11 6.41 -19.08
C GLY A 136 -6.96 5.14 -19.91
N GLU A 137 -7.40 5.27 -21.17
CA GLU A 137 -7.31 4.25 -22.21
C GLU A 137 -5.86 3.96 -22.62
N GLU A 138 -5.65 3.01 -23.54
CA GLU A 138 -4.32 2.64 -24.05
C GLU A 138 -3.48 3.80 -24.59
N SER A 139 -4.11 4.89 -25.05
CA SER A 139 -3.45 6.13 -25.46
C SER A 139 -2.88 6.96 -24.31
N GLY A 140 -3.15 6.57 -23.06
CA GLY A 140 -2.83 7.32 -21.85
C GLY A 140 -4.00 8.19 -21.36
N PRO A 141 -3.80 8.89 -20.24
CA PRO A 141 -4.80 9.75 -19.61
C PRO A 141 -5.16 10.96 -20.46
N ASP A 142 -6.45 11.23 -20.63
CA ASP A 142 -6.95 12.52 -21.11
C ASP A 142 -7.03 13.51 -19.93
N TRP A 143 -5.93 14.19 -19.66
CA TRP A 143 -5.81 15.16 -18.56
C TRP A 143 -6.80 16.33 -18.63
N ASN A 144 -7.41 16.58 -19.79
CA ASN A 144 -8.40 17.65 -19.99
C ASN A 144 -9.84 17.12 -20.10
N GLY A 145 -9.99 15.80 -20.17
CA GLY A 145 -11.24 15.08 -20.37
C GLY A 145 -11.60 14.20 -19.18
N ASP A 146 -12.28 13.10 -19.45
CA ASP A 146 -12.56 12.06 -18.46
C ASP A 146 -11.36 11.11 -18.37
N LEU A 147 -10.77 11.00 -17.18
CA LEU A 147 -9.65 10.10 -16.88
C LEU A 147 -10.15 8.66 -16.67
N LYS A 148 -10.74 8.08 -17.71
CA LYS A 148 -11.32 6.73 -17.72
C LYS A 148 -10.61 5.80 -18.70
N PRO A 149 -10.43 4.51 -18.37
CA PRO A 149 -10.73 3.89 -17.07
C PRO A 149 -9.82 4.36 -15.92
N GLY A 150 -10.35 4.33 -14.70
CA GLY A 150 -9.64 4.64 -13.46
C GLY A 150 -10.19 3.82 -12.28
N PRO A 151 -10.01 4.28 -11.01
CA PRO A 151 -10.48 3.54 -9.84
C PRO A 151 -11.98 3.22 -9.84
N LEU A 152 -12.81 4.10 -10.39
CA LEU A 152 -14.26 3.93 -10.38
C LEU A 152 -14.72 2.76 -11.26
N GLU A 153 -14.01 2.47 -12.35
CA GLU A 153 -14.31 1.32 -13.21
C GLU A 153 -13.83 -0.04 -12.64
N ILE A 154 -13.18 -0.04 -11.46
CA ILE A 154 -12.64 -1.26 -10.82
C ILE A 154 -13.08 -1.40 -9.35
N GLY A 155 -14.17 -0.74 -8.97
CA GLY A 155 -14.90 -1.01 -7.71
C GLY A 155 -14.78 0.05 -6.62
N PHE A 156 -14.16 1.21 -6.90
CA PHE A 156 -14.25 2.37 -6.01
C PHE A 156 -15.47 3.22 -6.35
N ASP A 157 -16.21 3.72 -5.36
CA ASP A 157 -17.33 4.65 -5.58
C ASP A 157 -16.84 6.10 -5.78
N THR A 158 -15.72 6.44 -5.13
CA THR A 158 -15.05 7.74 -5.28
C THR A 158 -13.54 7.62 -5.14
N CYS A 159 -12.80 8.57 -5.72
CA CYS A 159 -11.37 8.69 -5.48
C CYS A 159 -10.89 10.14 -5.39
N PHE A 160 -9.89 10.38 -4.54
CA PHE A 160 -9.18 11.67 -4.51
C PHE A 160 -7.68 11.40 -4.51
N LEU A 161 -7.05 11.54 -5.67
CA LEU A 161 -5.76 10.94 -5.96
C LEU A 161 -4.62 11.96 -6.11
N LEU A 162 -3.44 11.51 -5.73
CA LEU A 162 -2.19 11.81 -6.42
C LEU A 162 -2.04 10.76 -7.54
N PRO A 163 -2.18 11.13 -8.83
CA PRO A 163 -2.37 10.15 -9.91
C PRO A 163 -1.15 9.23 -10.13
N THR A 164 0.06 9.72 -9.85
CA THR A 164 1.31 8.98 -10.02
C THR A 164 2.08 8.93 -8.70
N THR A 165 3.14 9.73 -8.57
CA THR A 165 3.96 9.93 -7.38
C THR A 165 4.31 11.42 -7.31
N ASN A 166 4.64 11.93 -6.13
CA ASN A 166 4.91 13.35 -5.93
C ASN A 166 6.11 13.83 -6.79
N ASP A 167 7.08 12.96 -7.08
CA ASP A 167 8.23 13.20 -7.97
C ASP A 167 7.92 13.12 -9.48
N ARG A 168 6.73 12.69 -9.90
CA ARG A 168 6.34 12.52 -11.31
C ARG A 168 5.21 13.48 -11.70
N VAL A 169 5.35 14.12 -12.86
CA VAL A 169 4.31 15.02 -13.39
C VAL A 169 3.02 14.23 -13.72
N PRO A 170 1.84 14.89 -13.77
CA PRO A 170 1.57 16.29 -13.36
C PRO A 170 1.30 16.46 -11.86
N GLN A 171 1.66 17.62 -11.30
CA GLN A 171 1.40 17.96 -9.89
C GLN A 171 -0.01 18.53 -9.68
N VAL A 172 -1.01 17.71 -9.99
CA VAL A 172 -2.43 18.01 -9.79
C VAL A 172 -3.11 16.87 -9.03
N TYR A 173 -4.24 17.17 -8.39
CA TYR A 173 -5.12 16.13 -7.86
C TYR A 173 -5.98 15.54 -8.99
N VAL A 174 -6.51 14.35 -8.76
CA VAL A 174 -7.63 13.81 -9.55
C VAL A 174 -8.77 13.50 -8.59
N HIS A 175 -9.96 14.04 -8.84
CA HIS A 175 -11.17 13.70 -8.11
C HIS A 175 -12.10 12.96 -9.06
N ASP A 176 -12.37 11.69 -8.75
CA ASP A 176 -13.07 10.75 -9.62
C ASP A 176 -12.43 10.70 -11.02
N HIS A 177 -13.07 11.31 -12.02
CA HIS A 177 -12.61 11.30 -13.41
C HIS A 177 -11.93 12.59 -13.87
N ARG A 178 -11.81 13.59 -12.99
CA ARG A 178 -11.44 14.95 -13.41
C ARG A 178 -10.33 15.53 -12.57
N VAL A 179 -9.52 16.37 -13.20
CA VAL A 179 -8.63 17.27 -12.49
C VAL A 179 -9.47 18.43 -11.94
N PRO A 180 -9.58 18.61 -10.61
CA PRO A 180 -10.38 19.68 -10.04
C PRO A 180 -9.74 21.04 -10.36
N ASN A 181 -10.58 22.06 -10.58
CA ASN A 181 -10.17 23.43 -10.90
C ASN A 181 -9.30 23.59 -12.16
N LEU A 182 -9.35 22.63 -13.08
CA LEU A 182 -8.70 22.77 -14.38
C LEU A 182 -9.45 23.81 -15.23
N ASP A 183 -8.77 24.88 -15.60
CA ASP A 183 -9.30 25.90 -16.51
C ASP A 183 -9.17 25.40 -17.97
N PRO A 184 -10.28 25.25 -18.72
CA PRO A 184 -10.23 24.87 -20.14
C PRO A 184 -9.43 25.84 -21.01
N ALA A 185 -9.22 27.09 -20.58
CA ALA A 185 -8.37 28.07 -21.27
C ALA A 185 -6.86 27.87 -21.00
N ASP A 186 -6.50 27.04 -20.02
CA ASP A 186 -5.12 26.70 -19.65
C ASP A 186 -4.96 25.17 -19.54
N PRO A 187 -5.09 24.43 -20.66
CA PRO A 187 -5.16 22.98 -20.65
C PRO A 187 -3.85 22.34 -20.18
N LEU A 188 -3.97 21.21 -19.50
CA LEU A 188 -2.83 20.38 -19.13
C LEU A 188 -2.25 19.68 -20.35
N TRP A 189 -0.95 19.76 -20.49
CA TRP A 189 -0.18 18.90 -21.39
C TRP A 189 0.87 18.15 -20.58
N VAL A 190 1.04 16.85 -20.81
CA VAL A 190 2.03 16.00 -20.14
C VAL A 190 2.78 15.19 -21.19
N GLY A 191 4.10 15.14 -21.13
CA GLY A 191 4.93 14.44 -22.11
C GLY A 191 6.34 14.09 -21.63
N ASP A 192 7.08 13.44 -22.53
CA ASP A 192 8.45 12.95 -22.32
C ASP A 192 9.53 13.88 -22.91
N LYS A 193 9.11 14.92 -23.65
CA LYS A 193 9.98 15.91 -24.29
C LYS A 193 9.80 17.28 -23.67
N ILE A 194 10.86 18.09 -23.73
CA ILE A 194 10.77 19.48 -23.32
C ILE A 194 9.73 20.22 -24.22
N PRO A 195 8.73 20.91 -23.64
CA PRO A 195 7.61 21.48 -24.40
C PRO A 195 8.03 22.71 -25.21
N SER A 196 9.03 23.45 -24.73
CA SER A 196 9.59 24.61 -25.40
C SER A 196 11.04 24.84 -24.96
N PRO A 197 11.88 25.55 -25.75
CA PRO A 197 13.27 25.83 -25.40
C PRO A 197 13.47 26.62 -24.09
N ASP A 198 12.46 27.39 -23.68
CA ASP A 198 12.44 28.24 -22.48
C ASP A 198 11.75 27.59 -21.28
N HIS A 199 11.24 26.36 -21.40
CA HIS A 199 10.58 25.66 -20.30
C HIS A 199 11.55 25.45 -19.12
N PRO A 200 11.23 25.93 -17.90
CA PRO A 200 12.12 25.78 -16.75
C PRO A 200 12.28 24.31 -16.35
N THR A 201 13.53 23.87 -16.28
CA THR A 201 13.90 22.52 -15.85
C THR A 201 14.91 22.53 -14.72
N GLY A 202 14.97 21.45 -13.94
CA GLY A 202 15.99 21.28 -12.90
C GLY A 202 17.43 21.28 -13.41
N ASN A 203 17.64 21.10 -14.72
CA ASN A 203 18.94 21.30 -15.37
C ASN A 203 19.23 22.77 -15.71
N SER A 204 18.25 23.48 -16.25
CA SER A 204 18.42 24.86 -16.76
C SER A 204 18.34 25.93 -15.67
N HIS A 205 17.59 25.66 -14.58
CA HIS A 205 17.30 26.61 -13.51
C HIS A 205 17.62 26.00 -12.13
N ARG A 206 18.71 25.23 -12.05
CA ARG A 206 19.09 24.47 -10.84
C ARG A 206 19.29 25.35 -9.60
N ASP A 207 19.81 26.56 -9.81
CA ASP A 207 20.05 27.59 -8.79
C ASP A 207 18.76 28.17 -8.19
N THR A 208 17.61 27.95 -8.84
CA THR A 208 16.29 28.37 -8.34
C THR A 208 15.60 27.29 -7.50
N LEU A 209 16.17 26.09 -7.43
CA LEU A 209 15.54 24.97 -6.74
C LEU A 209 15.53 25.17 -5.21
N LYS A 210 14.35 24.96 -4.61
CA LYS A 210 14.16 24.82 -3.16
C LYS A 210 14.77 23.52 -2.64
N MET A 211 14.69 22.45 -3.44
CA MET A 211 15.31 21.16 -3.17
C MET A 211 16.08 20.70 -4.40
N ASP A 212 17.39 20.53 -4.23
CA ASP A 212 18.27 20.05 -5.31
C ASP A 212 18.06 18.55 -5.56
N TRP A 213 18.31 18.11 -6.79
CA TRP A 213 18.21 16.71 -7.18
C TRP A 213 19.59 16.01 -7.14
N SER A 214 19.59 14.72 -6.81
CA SER A 214 20.78 13.85 -6.84
C SER A 214 20.87 13.08 -8.17
N HIS A 215 19.77 12.48 -8.63
CA HIS A 215 19.69 11.76 -9.91
C HIS A 215 18.30 11.83 -10.56
N GLY A 216 18.23 11.97 -11.89
CA GLY A 216 17.02 11.80 -12.72
C GLY A 216 15.92 12.88 -12.63
N HIS A 217 15.75 13.51 -11.47
CA HIS A 217 14.64 14.42 -11.15
C HIS A 217 14.87 15.85 -11.64
N ASN A 218 15.19 16.03 -12.91
CA ASN A 218 15.70 17.29 -13.45
C ASN A 218 14.90 17.85 -14.63
N SER A 219 13.65 17.39 -14.80
CA SER A 219 12.71 17.91 -15.81
C SER A 219 11.92 19.09 -15.24
N THR A 220 10.59 19.18 -15.46
CA THR A 220 9.79 20.36 -15.08
C THR A 220 9.94 20.73 -13.61
N ILE A 221 10.09 22.03 -13.33
CA ILE A 221 10.09 22.57 -11.97
C ILE A 221 8.65 22.87 -11.54
N HIS A 222 8.25 22.34 -10.38
CA HIS A 222 7.01 22.66 -9.69
C HIS A 222 7.31 23.02 -8.24
N ASN A 223 6.83 24.18 -7.76
CA ASN A 223 7.10 24.70 -6.41
C ASN A 223 8.59 24.74 -6.03
N GLY A 224 9.46 25.04 -7.00
CA GLY A 224 10.90 25.04 -6.79
C GLY A 224 11.53 23.63 -6.67
N ILE A 225 10.80 22.57 -7.03
CA ILE A 225 11.30 21.20 -7.02
C ILE A 225 11.13 20.60 -8.41
N SER A 226 12.23 20.16 -9.03
CA SER A 226 12.21 19.51 -10.33
C SER A 226 11.70 18.07 -10.26
N ARG A 227 11.01 17.62 -11.32
CA ARG A 227 10.28 16.34 -11.37
C ARG A 227 10.82 15.43 -12.47
N ILE A 228 10.31 14.21 -12.51
CA ILE A 228 10.41 13.31 -13.67
C ILE A 228 9.28 13.64 -14.64
N GLY A 229 9.64 13.97 -15.88
CA GLY A 229 8.71 14.25 -16.98
C GLY A 229 8.39 15.73 -17.18
N PHE A 230 7.67 16.01 -18.27
CA PHE A 230 7.33 17.36 -18.68
C PHE A 230 5.84 17.63 -18.59
N TYR A 231 5.45 18.80 -18.09
CA TYR A 231 4.06 19.24 -18.17
C TYR A 231 3.94 20.77 -18.25
N THR A 232 2.83 21.25 -18.83
CA THR A 232 2.45 22.66 -18.89
C THR A 232 0.97 22.83 -18.57
N GLY A 233 0.55 24.08 -18.35
CA GLY A 233 -0.84 24.45 -18.09
C GLY A 233 -1.41 23.95 -16.75
N GLY A 234 -2.72 24.04 -16.59
CA GLY A 234 -3.45 23.66 -15.39
C GLY A 234 -3.04 24.44 -14.13
N HIS A 235 -2.60 25.70 -14.25
CA HIS A 235 -2.01 26.43 -13.12
C HIS A 235 -2.95 26.53 -11.91
N ALA A 236 -4.26 26.71 -12.13
CA ALA A 236 -5.26 26.77 -11.07
C ALA A 236 -5.55 25.40 -10.40
N ALA A 237 -5.17 24.30 -11.05
CA ALA A 237 -5.37 22.94 -10.56
C ALA A 237 -4.16 22.36 -9.81
N ARG A 238 -3.01 23.03 -9.90
CA ARG A 238 -1.77 22.53 -9.30
C ARG A 238 -1.81 22.61 -7.79
N PHE A 239 -1.33 21.55 -7.14
CA PHE A 239 -1.25 21.51 -5.68
C PHE A 239 0.04 22.15 -5.17
N ARG A 240 0.05 22.43 -3.87
CA ARG A 240 1.26 22.70 -3.10
C ARG A 240 1.71 21.41 -2.42
N ASP A 241 2.99 21.07 -2.53
CA ASP A 241 3.50 19.77 -2.06
C ASP A 241 3.38 19.63 -0.53
N GLU A 242 3.61 20.71 0.21
CA GLU A 242 3.52 20.73 1.69
C GLU A 242 2.10 20.50 2.24
N ASP A 243 1.07 20.57 1.39
CA ASP A 243 -0.33 20.46 1.82
C ASP A 243 -0.94 19.08 1.49
N LEU A 244 -0.17 18.16 0.89
CA LEU A 244 -0.66 16.86 0.44
C LEU A 244 -1.19 16.00 1.60
N ALA A 245 -0.41 15.82 2.67
CA ALA A 245 -0.79 15.02 3.84
C ALA A 245 -2.11 15.51 4.48
N ASP A 246 -2.22 16.82 4.73
CA ASP A 246 -3.45 17.45 5.22
C ASP A 246 -4.63 17.18 4.30
N LYS A 247 -4.42 17.27 2.98
CA LYS A 247 -5.50 17.05 2.01
C LYS A 247 -6.00 15.61 2.01
N TRP A 248 -5.12 14.63 2.15
CA TRP A 248 -5.51 13.22 2.27
C TRP A 248 -6.30 12.96 3.54
N VAL A 249 -5.88 13.54 4.67
CA VAL A 249 -6.61 13.46 5.94
C VAL A 249 -7.98 14.11 5.82
N GLU A 250 -8.05 15.34 5.29
CA GLU A 250 -9.32 16.07 5.05
C GLU A 250 -10.32 15.19 4.29
N LYS A 251 -9.92 14.67 3.11
CA LYS A 251 -10.81 13.86 2.27
C LYS A 251 -11.19 12.53 2.89
N SER A 252 -10.29 11.93 3.66
CA SER A 252 -10.57 10.68 4.36
C SER A 252 -11.55 10.87 5.51
N VAL A 253 -11.42 11.95 6.28
CA VAL A 253 -12.36 12.29 7.35
C VAL A 253 -13.73 12.62 6.76
N GLU A 254 -13.80 13.40 5.67
CA GLU A 254 -15.05 13.68 4.95
C GLU A 254 -15.75 12.38 4.53
N PHE A 255 -15.01 11.44 3.92
CA PHE A 255 -15.54 10.15 3.49
C PHE A 255 -16.07 9.32 4.67
N ILE A 256 -15.30 9.19 5.76
CA ILE A 256 -15.72 8.44 6.95
C ILE A 256 -16.97 9.07 7.59
N GLU A 257 -17.03 10.41 7.67
CA GLU A 257 -18.18 11.12 8.25
C GLU A 257 -19.46 10.95 7.44
N GLN A 258 -19.34 10.94 6.11
CA GLN A 258 -20.44 10.72 5.19
C GLN A 258 -21.01 9.31 5.31
N HIS A 259 -20.15 8.31 5.45
CA HIS A 259 -20.55 6.89 5.44
C HIS A 259 -20.64 6.27 6.85
N LYS A 260 -20.63 7.07 7.93
CA LYS A 260 -20.67 6.59 9.33
C LYS A 260 -21.89 5.72 9.74
N ARG A 261 -22.86 5.50 8.84
CA ARG A 261 -24.10 4.73 9.08
C ARG A 261 -24.21 3.48 8.20
N GLU A 262 -23.19 3.19 7.41
CA GLU A 262 -23.11 2.03 6.52
C GLU A 262 -21.65 1.53 6.50
N PRO A 263 -21.39 0.27 6.15
CA PRO A 263 -20.02 -0.22 6.07
C PRO A 263 -19.26 0.52 4.97
N PHE A 264 -18.02 0.91 5.26
CA PHE A 264 -17.15 1.55 4.27
C PHE A 264 -15.78 0.89 4.18
N PHE A 265 -15.18 0.95 2.99
CA PHE A 265 -13.81 0.59 2.69
C PHE A 265 -13.04 1.83 2.27
N LEU A 266 -12.11 2.26 3.12
CA LEU A 266 -11.18 3.35 2.81
C LEU A 266 -9.79 2.76 2.55
N PHE A 267 -9.30 2.93 1.33
CA PHE A 267 -7.88 2.77 1.01
C PHE A 267 -7.18 4.12 1.13
N PHE A 268 -6.67 4.42 2.33
CA PHE A 268 -5.79 5.56 2.57
C PHE A 268 -4.39 5.20 2.07
N SER A 269 -4.04 5.72 0.90
CA SER A 269 -2.72 5.49 0.33
C SER A 269 -1.86 6.74 0.50
N SER A 270 -1.08 6.79 1.56
CA SER A 270 -0.17 7.91 1.78
C SER A 270 0.84 8.07 0.63
N HIS A 271 1.27 9.30 0.44
CA HIS A 271 2.49 9.62 -0.30
C HIS A 271 3.74 9.60 0.59
N ASP A 272 3.55 9.65 1.91
CA ASP A 272 4.65 9.64 2.85
C ASP A 272 5.18 8.22 3.02
N ILE A 273 6.50 7.99 2.92
CA ILE A 273 7.60 8.97 2.99
C ILE A 273 8.38 9.12 1.66
N HIS A 274 7.70 8.95 0.53
CA HIS A 274 8.31 8.98 -0.81
C HIS A 274 8.82 10.36 -1.20
N VAL A 275 9.87 10.38 -2.03
CA VAL A 275 10.48 11.61 -2.52
C VAL A 275 9.59 12.38 -3.52
N PRO A 276 9.74 13.71 -3.64
CA PRO A 276 10.47 14.58 -2.73
C PRO A 276 9.77 14.69 -1.38
N ARG A 277 10.49 14.45 -0.27
CA ARG A 277 9.93 14.60 1.08
C ARG A 277 9.88 16.08 1.41
N ILE A 278 8.69 16.64 1.39
CA ILE A 278 8.47 18.05 1.73
C ILE A 278 7.23 18.17 2.63
N PRO A 279 7.32 17.63 3.87
CA PRO A 279 6.19 17.63 4.78
C PRO A 279 5.76 19.05 5.12
N HIS A 280 4.54 19.20 5.63
CA HIS A 280 4.02 20.50 6.04
C HIS A 280 4.99 21.21 7.00
N GLU A 281 5.05 22.55 6.96
CA GLU A 281 5.99 23.35 7.76
C GLU A 281 5.95 23.05 9.27
N ARG A 282 4.83 22.52 9.76
CA ARG A 282 4.66 22.12 11.17
C ARG A 282 5.56 20.95 11.58
N PHE A 283 6.02 20.13 10.63
CA PHE A 283 6.87 18.96 10.86
C PHE A 283 8.33 19.16 10.43
N GLN A 284 8.61 20.16 9.59
CA GLN A 284 9.99 20.41 9.12
C GLN A 284 10.93 20.75 10.29
N GLY A 285 12.06 20.04 10.36
CA GLY A 285 13.08 20.19 11.40
C GLY A 285 12.69 19.64 12.77
N LYS A 286 11.65 18.81 12.87
CA LYS A 286 11.24 18.20 14.14
C LYS A 286 12.03 16.95 14.50
N THR A 287 12.63 16.30 13.51
CA THR A 287 13.48 15.13 13.72
C THR A 287 14.94 15.43 13.42
N SER A 288 15.85 14.64 13.99
CA SER A 288 17.28 14.71 13.63
C SER A 288 17.59 14.11 12.27
N LEU A 289 16.65 13.36 11.65
CA LEU A 289 16.84 12.64 10.38
C LEU A 289 16.49 13.49 9.14
N GLY A 290 16.26 14.79 9.31
CA GLY A 290 15.90 15.69 8.22
C GLY A 290 14.53 15.38 7.63
N PHE A 291 14.32 15.78 6.37
CA PHE A 291 13.02 15.69 5.72
C PHE A 291 12.45 14.27 5.67
N ARG A 292 13.30 13.25 5.60
CA ARG A 292 12.86 11.85 5.66
C ARG A 292 12.21 11.52 7.01
N GLY A 293 12.84 11.88 8.14
CA GLY A 293 12.25 11.68 9.46
C GLY A 293 11.03 12.56 9.72
N ASP A 294 11.06 13.79 9.21
CA ASP A 294 9.95 14.72 9.32
C ASP A 294 8.70 14.21 8.58
N ALA A 295 8.87 13.53 7.44
CA ALA A 295 7.78 12.85 6.73
C ALA A 295 7.26 11.62 7.50
N ILE A 296 8.12 10.90 8.24
CA ILE A 296 7.67 9.76 9.08
C ILE A 296 6.71 10.24 10.17
N ILE A 297 7.02 11.35 10.84
CA ILE A 297 6.14 11.90 11.90
C ILE A 297 4.88 12.57 11.32
N GLU A 298 4.91 13.05 10.07
CA GLU A 298 3.73 13.53 9.36
C GLU A 298 2.78 12.37 9.02
N LEU A 299 3.33 11.24 8.56
CA LEU A 299 2.57 9.99 8.39
C LEU A 299 1.95 9.53 9.72
N ASP A 300 2.72 9.54 10.80
CA ASP A 300 2.22 9.20 12.14
C ASP A 300 1.05 10.11 12.55
N TRP A 301 1.16 11.41 12.30
CA TRP A 301 0.06 12.35 12.51
C TRP A 301 -1.18 12.01 11.67
N CYS A 302 -1.01 11.67 10.39
CA CYS A 302 -2.14 11.25 9.53
C CYS A 302 -2.88 10.06 10.13
N VAL A 303 -2.15 9.04 10.59
CA VAL A 303 -2.73 7.87 11.28
C VAL A 303 -3.50 8.31 12.52
N GLY A 304 -2.92 9.19 13.32
CA GLY A 304 -3.56 9.76 14.50
C GLY A 304 -4.90 10.46 14.20
N GLU A 305 -4.98 11.26 13.14
CA GLU A 305 -6.21 11.96 12.77
C GLU A 305 -7.33 11.00 12.30
N LEU A 306 -6.98 9.94 11.58
CA LEU A 306 -7.93 8.90 11.20
C LEU A 306 -8.44 8.15 12.45
N MET A 307 -7.55 7.78 13.38
CA MET A 307 -7.95 7.08 14.60
C MET A 307 -8.81 7.96 15.52
N LYS A 308 -8.45 9.24 15.69
CA LYS A 308 -9.29 10.22 16.42
C LYS A 308 -10.67 10.36 15.79
N THR A 309 -10.76 10.30 14.47
CA THR A 309 -12.04 10.34 13.76
C THR A 309 -12.90 9.11 14.05
N LEU A 310 -12.32 7.90 14.01
CA LEU A 310 -13.02 6.68 14.40
C LEU A 310 -13.52 6.74 15.85
N ASP A 311 -12.69 7.18 16.79
CA ASP A 311 -13.06 7.28 18.20
C ASP A 311 -14.17 8.35 18.41
N ARG A 312 -14.05 9.52 17.77
CA ARG A 312 -15.05 10.60 17.80
C ARG A 312 -16.41 10.16 17.27
N LEU A 313 -16.41 9.35 16.22
CA LEU A 313 -17.62 8.81 15.59
C LEU A 313 -18.11 7.50 16.24
N LYS A 314 -17.37 6.97 17.23
CA LYS A 314 -17.64 5.69 17.91
C LYS A 314 -17.65 4.49 16.97
N LEU A 315 -16.79 4.51 15.95
CA LEU A 315 -16.65 3.46 14.94
C LEU A 315 -15.49 2.50 15.25
N ALA A 316 -14.60 2.87 16.18
CA ALA A 316 -13.36 2.13 16.44
C ALA A 316 -13.57 0.67 16.89
N GLU A 317 -14.66 0.39 17.60
CA GLU A 317 -15.03 -0.97 18.05
C GLU A 317 -15.44 -1.89 16.89
N ASN A 318 -15.90 -1.31 15.77
CA ASN A 318 -16.36 -2.06 14.59
C ASN A 318 -15.66 -1.61 13.31
N THR A 319 -14.34 -1.39 13.39
CA THR A 319 -13.52 -1.03 12.23
C THR A 319 -12.22 -1.84 12.26
N LEU A 320 -11.97 -2.61 11.21
CA LEU A 320 -10.68 -3.22 10.93
C LEU A 320 -9.76 -2.17 10.28
N VAL A 321 -8.68 -1.83 10.97
CA VAL A 321 -7.60 -1.00 10.44
C VAL A 321 -6.41 -1.90 10.11
N VAL A 322 -5.90 -1.80 8.89
CA VAL A 322 -4.65 -2.45 8.44
C VAL A 322 -3.65 -1.37 8.09
N PHE A 323 -2.55 -1.28 8.80
CA PHE A 323 -1.42 -0.42 8.48
C PHE A 323 -0.32 -1.24 7.80
N CYS A 324 0.21 -0.76 6.67
CA CYS A 324 1.28 -1.41 5.92
C CYS A 324 2.11 -0.41 5.10
N SER A 325 3.15 -0.89 4.41
CA SER A 325 3.92 -0.14 3.41
C SER A 325 3.95 -0.89 2.07
N ASP A 326 3.99 -0.16 0.96
CA ASP A 326 4.06 -0.77 -0.38
C ASP A 326 5.41 -1.44 -0.69
N ASN A 327 6.50 -0.96 -0.09
CA ASN A 327 7.81 -1.57 -0.15
C ASN A 327 8.74 -1.08 0.97
N GLY A 328 9.92 -1.69 1.03
CA GLY A 328 11.00 -1.30 1.92
C GLY A 328 11.56 0.10 1.66
N PRO A 329 12.51 0.54 2.50
CA PRO A 329 12.98 1.91 2.55
C PRO A 329 14.00 2.24 1.46
N VAL A 330 14.15 3.53 1.22
CA VAL A 330 15.22 4.13 0.43
C VAL A 330 15.64 5.46 1.07
N LEU A 331 16.94 5.77 1.01
CA LEU A 331 17.51 6.98 1.60
C LEU A 331 17.59 8.07 0.53
N ASP A 332 18.61 8.04 -0.33
CA ASP A 332 18.61 8.87 -1.53
C ASP A 332 17.83 8.17 -2.65
N ASP A 333 16.64 8.67 -2.96
CA ASP A 333 15.85 8.24 -4.12
C ASP A 333 15.71 9.36 -5.17
N GLY A 334 16.63 10.32 -5.18
CA GLY A 334 16.73 11.29 -6.27
C GLY A 334 16.81 12.76 -5.87
N TYR A 335 16.83 13.08 -4.58
CA TYR A 335 16.89 14.44 -4.07
C TYR A 335 17.88 14.58 -2.91
N LYS A 336 18.52 15.75 -2.81
CA LYS A 336 19.41 16.11 -1.71
C LYS A 336 18.60 16.65 -0.52
N ASP A 337 17.81 15.78 0.09
CA ASP A 337 16.93 16.08 1.21
C ASP A 337 17.59 15.87 2.59
N GLY A 338 18.87 15.47 2.59
CA GLY A 338 19.65 15.20 3.81
C GLY A 338 19.47 13.80 4.38
N ALA A 339 18.74 12.90 3.71
CA ALA A 339 18.42 11.57 4.25
C ALA A 339 19.68 10.74 4.57
N ILE A 340 20.69 10.73 3.69
CA ILE A 340 21.95 10.01 3.93
C ILE A 340 22.78 10.73 5.00
N GLU A 341 22.93 12.04 4.88
CA GLU A 341 23.80 12.85 5.73
C GLU A 341 23.33 12.88 7.19
N LYS A 342 22.02 12.75 7.40
CA LYS A 342 21.38 12.84 8.72
C LYS A 342 20.93 11.49 9.28
N ILE A 343 21.22 10.37 8.59
CA ILE A 343 20.74 9.05 9.03
C ILE A 343 21.29 8.63 10.40
N GLY A 344 22.50 9.07 10.74
CA GLY A 344 23.17 8.71 11.99
C GLY A 344 23.25 7.19 12.16
N ASN A 345 22.72 6.69 13.28
CA ASN A 345 22.66 5.25 13.57
C ASN A 345 21.29 4.62 13.24
N HIS A 346 20.38 5.38 12.61
CA HIS A 346 19.07 4.85 12.24
C HIS A 346 19.21 3.76 11.19
N ARG A 347 18.49 2.65 11.37
CA ARG A 347 18.48 1.53 10.43
C ARG A 347 17.09 1.40 9.84
N ALA A 348 16.88 2.01 8.67
CA ALA A 348 15.54 2.12 8.08
C ALA A 348 14.92 0.74 7.77
N ALA A 349 15.74 -0.22 7.33
CA ALA A 349 15.31 -1.60 7.11
C ALA A 349 15.33 -2.46 8.39
N GLY A 350 15.58 -1.88 9.56
CA GLY A 350 15.73 -2.60 10.81
C GLY A 350 16.92 -3.56 10.77
N PRO A 351 16.79 -4.82 11.23
CA PRO A 351 17.88 -5.78 11.22
C PRO A 351 18.22 -6.30 9.82
N TYR A 352 17.33 -6.10 8.84
CA TYR A 352 17.38 -6.73 7.52
C TYR A 352 18.36 -6.03 6.56
N SER A 353 18.85 -6.78 5.57
CA SER A 353 19.55 -6.21 4.41
C SER A 353 18.55 -5.86 3.33
N GLY A 354 18.94 -4.98 2.41
CA GLY A 354 18.08 -4.57 1.30
C GLY A 354 17.05 -3.49 1.64
N GLY A 355 16.65 -2.73 0.64
CA GLY A 355 15.51 -1.81 0.71
C GLY A 355 14.69 -1.85 -0.57
N LYS A 356 14.02 -0.73 -0.90
CA LYS A 356 13.34 -0.53 -2.19
C LYS A 356 14.22 -1.04 -3.33
N TYR A 357 13.61 -1.69 -4.33
CA TYR A 357 14.23 -2.39 -5.46
C TYR A 357 14.91 -3.75 -5.17
N SER A 358 14.97 -4.21 -3.92
CA SER A 358 15.65 -5.45 -3.54
C SER A 358 14.68 -6.59 -3.19
N VAL A 359 15.04 -7.84 -3.47
CA VAL A 359 14.30 -9.02 -2.94
C VAL A 359 14.88 -9.55 -1.63
N TYR A 360 15.92 -8.89 -1.10
CA TYR A 360 16.34 -9.06 0.28
C TYR A 360 15.21 -8.66 1.26
N GLU A 361 15.27 -9.11 2.50
CA GLU A 361 14.20 -8.99 3.50
C GLU A 361 13.76 -7.54 3.69
N GLY A 362 14.69 -6.59 3.80
CA GLY A 362 14.35 -5.19 4.00
C GLY A 362 13.69 -4.52 2.80
N GLY A 363 13.65 -5.15 1.64
CA GLY A 363 12.94 -4.65 0.45
C GLY A 363 11.45 -5.00 0.42
N THR A 364 11.05 -6.08 1.08
CA THR A 364 9.64 -6.56 1.04
C THR A 364 9.04 -6.89 2.40
N ARG A 365 9.84 -7.11 3.44
CA ARG A 365 9.38 -7.18 4.83
C ARG A 365 9.18 -5.75 5.33
N THR A 366 7.93 -5.37 5.53
CA THR A 366 7.52 -4.02 5.90
C THR A 366 6.74 -4.05 7.21
N PRO A 367 6.55 -2.90 7.90
CA PRO A 367 5.62 -2.84 9.01
C PRO A 367 4.23 -3.32 8.57
N LEU A 368 3.59 -4.16 9.39
CA LEU A 368 2.21 -4.57 9.21
C LEU A 368 1.54 -4.68 10.57
N ILE A 369 0.49 -3.90 10.78
CA ILE A 369 -0.29 -3.87 12.02
C ILE A 369 -1.75 -4.00 11.66
N THR A 370 -2.50 -4.84 12.38
CA THR A 370 -3.96 -4.88 12.30
C THR A 370 -4.57 -4.45 13.63
N ARG A 371 -5.66 -3.70 13.59
CA ARG A 371 -6.32 -3.20 14.81
C ARG A 371 -7.82 -3.18 14.61
N TRP A 372 -8.54 -3.79 15.54
CA TRP A 372 -10.00 -3.80 15.62
C TRP A 372 -10.38 -3.95 17.09
N LYS A 373 -10.67 -2.82 17.77
CA LYS A 373 -10.83 -2.76 19.24
C LYS A 373 -11.82 -3.80 19.79
N GLY A 374 -12.92 -4.05 19.08
CA GLY A 374 -13.95 -4.97 19.50
C GLY A 374 -13.69 -6.46 19.20
N ARG A 375 -12.59 -6.80 18.49
CA ARG A 375 -12.32 -8.18 18.04
C ARG A 375 -10.89 -8.66 18.26
N ILE A 376 -9.89 -7.86 17.90
CA ILE A 376 -8.48 -8.26 17.96
C ILE A 376 -7.98 -8.10 19.40
N GLN A 377 -7.38 -9.16 19.94
CA GLN A 377 -6.61 -9.06 21.18
C GLN A 377 -5.23 -8.47 20.88
N PRO A 378 -4.77 -7.46 21.64
CA PRO A 378 -3.45 -6.88 21.40
C PRO A 378 -2.31 -7.88 21.55
N GLY A 379 -1.31 -7.78 20.68
CA GLY A 379 -0.17 -8.69 20.72
C GLY A 379 0.83 -8.54 19.59
N VAL A 380 1.72 -9.52 19.50
CA VAL A 380 2.72 -9.64 18.44
C VAL A 380 2.57 -11.02 17.80
N SER A 381 2.52 -11.05 16.46
CA SER A 381 2.45 -12.29 15.67
C SER A 381 3.68 -12.43 14.78
N ASP A 382 4.16 -13.64 14.62
CA ASP A 382 5.22 -14.02 13.67
C ASP A 382 4.70 -14.78 12.45
N GLU A 383 3.38 -14.98 12.36
CA GLU A 383 2.70 -15.57 11.20
C GLU A 383 3.02 -14.76 9.92
N LEU A 384 3.29 -15.49 8.84
CA LEU A 384 3.64 -14.89 7.56
C LEU A 384 2.38 -14.33 6.89
N VAL A 385 2.25 -13.02 6.83
CA VAL A 385 1.12 -12.34 6.17
C VAL A 385 1.61 -11.39 5.11
N SER A 386 0.85 -11.22 4.02
CA SER A 386 1.22 -10.31 2.96
C SER A 386 0.05 -9.45 2.46
N THR A 387 0.36 -8.24 1.98
CA THR A 387 -0.65 -7.33 1.42
C THR A 387 -1.40 -7.90 0.21
N ILE A 388 -0.82 -8.87 -0.51
CA ILE A 388 -1.51 -9.60 -1.60
C ILE A 388 -2.70 -10.44 -1.09
N ASP A 389 -2.71 -10.80 0.19
CA ASP A 389 -3.76 -11.63 0.81
C ASP A 389 -5.00 -10.83 1.23
N LEU A 390 -4.95 -9.50 1.16
CA LEU A 390 -6.06 -8.65 1.54
C LEU A 390 -7.29 -8.89 0.65
N ALA A 391 -7.12 -9.17 -0.65
CA ALA A 391 -8.25 -9.47 -1.53
C ALA A 391 -9.05 -10.69 -1.05
N ALA A 392 -8.39 -11.82 -0.80
CA ALA A 392 -9.07 -13.04 -0.35
C ALA A 392 -9.55 -12.96 1.10
N SER A 393 -8.78 -12.34 1.98
CA SER A 393 -9.12 -12.20 3.40
C SER A 393 -10.28 -11.24 3.63
N LEU A 394 -10.34 -10.13 2.88
CA LEU A 394 -11.46 -9.18 2.97
C LEU A 394 -12.70 -9.66 2.24
N ALA A 395 -12.57 -10.45 1.17
CA ALA A 395 -13.71 -11.18 0.61
C ALA A 395 -14.31 -12.14 1.64
N ALA A 396 -13.47 -12.90 2.36
CA ALA A 396 -13.94 -13.77 3.44
C ALA A 396 -14.60 -12.98 4.59
N LEU A 397 -14.03 -11.84 4.97
CA LEU A 397 -14.60 -10.95 5.99
C LEU A 397 -15.99 -10.43 5.59
N ALA A 398 -16.18 -10.12 4.31
CA ALA A 398 -17.43 -9.61 3.76
C ALA A 398 -18.36 -10.71 3.22
N GLU A 399 -18.07 -11.98 3.52
CA GLU A 399 -18.82 -13.16 3.09
C GLU A 399 -19.04 -13.21 1.56
N GLN A 400 -18.08 -12.69 0.78
CA GLN A 400 -18.12 -12.69 -0.67
C GLN A 400 -17.41 -13.91 -1.27
N PRO A 401 -18.00 -14.56 -2.28
CA PRO A 401 -17.31 -15.61 -3.02
C PRO A 401 -16.17 -15.00 -3.84
N LEU A 402 -15.02 -15.68 -3.84
CA LEU A 402 -13.91 -15.36 -4.72
C LEU A 402 -14.05 -16.12 -6.04
N PRO A 403 -14.06 -15.44 -7.20
CA PRO A 403 -14.04 -16.12 -8.49
C PRO A 403 -12.76 -16.96 -8.63
N SER A 404 -12.89 -18.16 -9.21
CA SER A 404 -11.76 -19.09 -9.36
C SER A 404 -10.66 -18.55 -10.26
N ASP A 405 -10.99 -17.69 -11.21
CA ASP A 405 -10.13 -17.06 -12.22
C ASP A 405 -9.66 -15.63 -11.83
N ALA A 406 -10.00 -15.17 -10.63
CA ALA A 406 -9.57 -13.90 -10.05
C ALA A 406 -8.71 -14.09 -8.80
N CYS A 407 -7.98 -13.06 -8.36
CA CYS A 407 -7.18 -13.09 -7.14
C CYS A 407 -6.30 -14.35 -7.03
N LEU A 408 -5.53 -14.60 -8.10
CA LEU A 408 -4.87 -15.88 -8.41
C LEU A 408 -3.82 -16.29 -7.38
N ASP A 409 -3.36 -15.38 -6.54
CA ASP A 409 -2.27 -15.59 -5.59
C ASP A 409 -2.60 -15.15 -4.16
N SER A 410 -3.84 -14.72 -3.94
CA SER A 410 -4.34 -14.23 -2.66
C SER A 410 -4.90 -15.37 -1.82
N PHE A 411 -4.31 -15.60 -0.64
CA PHE A 411 -4.74 -16.65 0.29
C PHE A 411 -5.64 -16.02 1.35
N ASN A 412 -6.67 -16.75 1.80
CA ASN A 412 -7.45 -16.30 2.94
C ASN A 412 -6.63 -16.54 4.22
N VAL A 413 -6.05 -15.48 4.75
CA VAL A 413 -5.31 -15.46 6.02
C VAL A 413 -6.01 -14.59 7.06
N LEU A 414 -7.33 -14.39 6.91
CA LEU A 414 -8.13 -13.51 7.78
C LEU A 414 -7.96 -13.86 9.26
N GLY A 415 -8.01 -15.15 9.62
CA GLY A 415 -7.82 -15.57 11.01
C GLY A 415 -6.46 -15.14 11.57
N ALA A 416 -5.38 -15.23 10.77
CA ALA A 416 -4.06 -14.77 11.19
C ALA A 416 -4.00 -13.24 11.32
N LEU A 417 -4.65 -12.50 10.41
CA LEU A 417 -4.78 -11.03 10.49
C LEU A 417 -5.57 -10.58 11.72
N LEU A 418 -6.46 -11.42 12.23
CA LEU A 418 -7.30 -11.14 13.40
C LEU A 418 -6.74 -11.72 14.72
N GLY A 419 -5.63 -12.46 14.67
CA GLY A 419 -5.05 -13.12 15.84
C GLY A 419 -5.92 -14.23 16.41
N GLU A 420 -6.72 -14.91 15.58
CA GLU A 420 -7.53 -16.05 15.99
C GLU A 420 -6.65 -17.24 16.39
N ASP A 421 -7.06 -17.97 17.43
CA ASP A 421 -6.33 -19.13 17.93
C ASP A 421 -6.11 -20.16 16.81
N ASP A 422 -4.90 -20.73 16.77
CA ASP A 422 -4.45 -21.73 15.78
C ASP A 422 -4.47 -21.27 14.31
N ALA A 423 -4.90 -20.03 14.00
CA ALA A 423 -4.88 -19.50 12.65
C ALA A 423 -3.45 -19.39 12.12
N LYS A 424 -3.29 -19.70 10.84
CA LYS A 424 -1.98 -19.70 10.17
C LYS A 424 -1.94 -18.67 9.06
N GLY A 425 -0.79 -18.02 8.93
CA GLY A 425 -0.44 -17.23 7.77
C GLY A 425 -0.10 -18.13 6.56
N ARG A 426 0.60 -17.54 5.60
CA ARG A 426 1.11 -18.26 4.43
C ARG A 426 2.19 -19.26 4.84
N ASP A 427 2.27 -20.38 4.12
CA ASP A 427 3.39 -21.32 4.19
C ASP A 427 4.58 -20.85 3.32
N HIS A 428 4.30 -20.09 2.26
CA HIS A 428 5.30 -19.53 1.36
C HIS A 428 4.90 -18.16 0.77
N LEU A 429 5.90 -17.38 0.37
CA LEU A 429 5.71 -16.09 -0.29
C LEU A 429 6.76 -15.88 -1.40
N VAL A 430 6.30 -15.55 -2.60
CA VAL A 430 7.16 -15.03 -3.68
C VAL A 430 7.26 -13.51 -3.54
N GLN A 431 8.48 -13.01 -3.72
CA GLN A 431 8.84 -11.59 -3.72
C GLN A 431 9.43 -11.24 -5.09
N GLN A 432 9.16 -10.05 -5.60
CA GLN A 432 9.77 -9.54 -6.84
C GLN A 432 10.38 -8.14 -6.65
N ASP A 433 11.27 -7.75 -7.55
CA ASP A 433 11.69 -6.36 -7.67
C ASP A 433 10.69 -5.55 -8.52
N ASN A 434 11.16 -4.48 -9.18
CA ASN A 434 10.38 -3.70 -10.14
C ASN A 434 9.86 -4.50 -11.35
N GLY A 435 10.31 -5.73 -11.54
CA GLY A 435 9.99 -6.56 -12.70
C GLY A 435 10.98 -6.37 -13.85
N SER A 436 10.83 -7.17 -14.92
CA SER A 436 11.68 -7.23 -16.13
C SER A 436 13.13 -7.71 -15.97
N SER A 437 13.58 -7.96 -14.75
CA SER A 437 14.95 -8.40 -14.43
C SER A 437 15.10 -9.91 -14.25
N GLY A 438 13.99 -10.65 -14.11
CA GLY A 438 13.97 -12.05 -13.72
C GLY A 438 14.36 -12.30 -12.26
N THR A 439 14.33 -11.26 -11.43
CA THR A 439 14.69 -11.30 -10.02
C THR A 439 13.51 -11.70 -9.15
N PHE A 440 13.69 -12.74 -8.34
CA PHE A 440 12.66 -13.23 -7.41
C PHE A 440 13.27 -13.67 -6.08
N GLY A 441 12.52 -13.46 -5.00
CA GLY A 441 12.70 -14.13 -3.71
C GLY A 441 11.60 -15.18 -3.50
N LEU A 442 11.92 -16.28 -2.83
CA LEU A 442 10.94 -17.25 -2.33
C LEU A 442 11.25 -17.54 -0.86
N ARG A 443 10.35 -17.17 0.05
CA ARG A 443 10.39 -17.58 1.46
C ARG A 443 9.50 -18.81 1.67
N VAL A 444 10.02 -19.83 2.33
CA VAL A 444 9.29 -21.03 2.80
C VAL A 444 9.79 -21.39 4.19
N GLY A 445 8.96 -21.15 5.21
CA GLY A 445 9.38 -21.25 6.61
C GLY A 445 10.60 -20.38 6.90
N GLN A 446 11.66 -21.00 7.43
CA GLN A 446 12.95 -20.34 7.71
C GLN A 446 13.83 -20.12 6.49
N TRP A 447 13.54 -20.75 5.35
CA TRP A 447 14.42 -20.73 4.19
C TRP A 447 13.99 -19.66 3.21
N LYS A 448 14.97 -18.95 2.66
CA LYS A 448 14.74 -17.96 1.60
C LYS A 448 15.70 -18.15 0.44
N LEU A 449 15.16 -18.36 -0.75
CA LEU A 449 15.91 -18.45 -2.00
C LEU A 449 15.82 -17.12 -2.75
N HIS A 450 16.95 -16.60 -3.21
CA HIS A 450 16.99 -15.55 -4.22
C HIS A 450 17.34 -16.13 -5.60
N ARG A 451 16.72 -15.58 -6.64
CA ARG A 451 17.08 -15.77 -8.05
C ARG A 451 17.40 -14.41 -8.66
N TYR A 452 18.54 -14.29 -9.32
CA TYR A 452 18.98 -13.09 -10.05
C TYR A 452 19.46 -13.46 -11.45
N GLU A 453 18.58 -13.38 -12.46
CA GLU A 453 18.96 -13.69 -13.85
C GLU A 453 20.08 -12.76 -14.36
N LYS A 454 20.05 -11.48 -13.98
CA LYS A 454 21.09 -10.49 -14.31
C LYS A 454 22.29 -10.47 -13.35
N LYS A 455 22.37 -11.40 -12.38
CA LYS A 455 23.47 -11.50 -11.39
C LYS A 455 23.79 -10.17 -10.70
N THR A 456 22.75 -9.38 -10.43
CA THR A 456 22.86 -8.03 -9.88
C THR A 456 21.68 -7.78 -8.94
N ALA A 457 21.97 -7.43 -7.68
CA ALA A 457 21.01 -6.97 -6.70
C ALA A 457 21.09 -5.44 -6.59
N ARG A 458 19.97 -4.77 -6.31
CA ARG A 458 19.93 -3.31 -6.09
C ARG A 458 19.67 -3.01 -4.62
N ASN A 459 20.26 -1.90 -4.15
CA ASN A 459 20.00 -1.35 -2.82
C ASN A 459 20.19 -2.35 -1.67
N VAL A 460 21.30 -3.09 -1.68
CA VAL A 460 21.61 -4.10 -0.63
C VAL A 460 21.95 -3.43 0.71
N VAL A 461 22.59 -2.26 0.68
CA VAL A 461 22.90 -1.43 1.86
C VAL A 461 22.08 -0.14 1.75
N VAL A 462 21.13 0.01 2.66
CA VAL A 462 20.09 1.04 2.61
C VAL A 462 20.62 2.40 3.05
N GLU A 463 21.53 2.43 4.03
CA GLU A 463 22.11 3.63 4.64
C GLU A 463 23.19 4.31 3.76
N THR A 464 23.20 4.03 2.46
CA THR A 464 24.13 4.58 1.47
C THR A 464 23.41 4.99 0.19
N GLU A 465 24.11 5.63 -0.75
CA GLU A 465 23.57 5.92 -2.08
C GLU A 465 23.12 4.65 -2.81
N LEU A 466 22.06 4.76 -3.62
CA LEU A 466 21.54 3.64 -4.39
C LEU A 466 22.61 3.03 -5.30
N ALA A 467 22.94 1.77 -5.05
CA ALA A 467 23.96 1.04 -5.79
C ALA A 467 23.48 -0.33 -6.27
N ASN A 468 24.17 -0.82 -7.31
CA ASN A 468 24.05 -2.20 -7.79
C ASN A 468 25.20 -3.05 -7.20
N THR A 469 24.87 -4.22 -6.70
CA THR A 469 25.82 -5.19 -6.14
C THR A 469 25.84 -6.44 -7.01
N LYS A 470 27.03 -6.93 -7.38
CA LYS A 470 27.18 -8.20 -8.08
C LYS A 470 26.90 -9.36 -7.13
N VAL A 471 26.05 -10.29 -7.58
CA VAL A 471 25.60 -11.45 -6.81
C VAL A 471 25.56 -12.69 -7.70
N PRO A 472 25.66 -13.92 -7.16
CA PRO A 472 25.45 -15.13 -7.93
C PRO A 472 24.00 -15.22 -8.43
N ALA A 473 23.75 -16.13 -9.39
CA ALA A 473 22.42 -16.32 -9.96
C ALA A 473 21.41 -16.85 -8.94
N PHE A 474 21.87 -17.61 -7.94
CA PHE A 474 21.07 -18.09 -6.82
C PHE A 474 21.80 -17.87 -5.51
N GLN A 475 21.02 -17.57 -4.47
CA GLN A 475 21.49 -17.52 -3.08
C GLN A 475 20.43 -18.18 -2.20
N LEU A 476 20.85 -18.81 -1.11
CA LEU A 476 19.96 -19.42 -0.13
C LEU A 476 20.35 -18.95 1.27
N PHE A 477 19.36 -18.55 2.06
CA PHE A 477 19.54 -18.02 3.41
C PHE A 477 18.62 -18.74 4.41
N ASN A 478 19.09 -18.86 5.65
CA ASN A 478 18.29 -19.32 6.79
C ASN A 478 17.93 -18.11 7.67
N LEU A 479 16.70 -17.62 7.57
CA LEU A 479 16.25 -16.38 8.20
C LEU A 479 16.17 -16.45 9.73
N GLU A 480 16.07 -17.65 10.32
CA GLU A 480 16.11 -17.82 11.78
C GLU A 480 17.51 -17.56 12.36
N LYS A 481 18.55 -17.96 11.62
CA LYS A 481 19.95 -17.82 12.03
C LYS A 481 20.60 -16.55 11.49
N ASP A 482 20.15 -16.10 10.33
CA ASP A 482 20.72 -14.99 9.57
C ASP A 482 19.60 -14.14 8.94
N PRO A 483 18.84 -13.37 9.75
CA PRO A 483 17.79 -12.49 9.24
C PRO A 483 18.35 -11.39 8.34
N ALA A 484 19.64 -11.09 8.40
CA ALA A 484 20.29 -10.09 7.56
C ALA A 484 20.79 -10.66 6.22
N GLU A 485 20.59 -11.95 5.93
CA GLU A 485 20.95 -12.59 4.66
C GLU A 485 22.42 -12.35 4.26
N LYS A 486 23.34 -12.48 5.22
CA LYS A 486 24.78 -12.27 5.04
C LYS A 486 25.51 -13.52 4.56
N THR A 487 24.99 -14.70 4.88
CA THR A 487 25.66 -16.00 4.67
C THR A 487 24.86 -16.82 3.66
N ASN A 488 25.35 -16.86 2.42
CA ASN A 488 24.79 -17.71 1.38
C ASN A 488 25.17 -19.17 1.63
N VAL A 489 24.20 -20.01 1.97
CA VAL A 489 24.36 -21.44 2.27
C VAL A 489 23.88 -22.35 1.13
N LEU A 490 23.79 -21.82 -0.10
CA LEU A 490 23.30 -22.56 -1.28
C LEU A 490 24.05 -23.89 -1.50
N ASP A 491 25.38 -23.87 -1.37
CA ASP A 491 26.24 -25.04 -1.60
C ASP A 491 26.28 -25.98 -0.39
N ASP A 492 26.02 -25.45 0.81
CA ASP A 492 25.96 -26.22 2.06
C ASP A 492 24.64 -26.98 2.21
N GLU A 493 23.55 -26.47 1.61
CA GLU A 493 22.19 -27.02 1.72
C GLU A 493 21.58 -27.39 0.34
N PRO A 494 22.23 -28.28 -0.45
CA PRO A 494 21.88 -28.51 -1.85
C PRO A 494 20.47 -29.11 -2.03
N VAL A 495 20.00 -29.92 -1.07
CA VAL A 495 18.65 -30.51 -1.10
C VAL A 495 17.57 -29.43 -0.94
N VAL A 496 17.79 -28.48 -0.02
CA VAL A 496 16.89 -27.35 0.21
C VAL A 496 16.90 -26.42 -1.00
N ALA A 497 18.10 -26.13 -1.53
CA ALA A 497 18.28 -25.28 -2.70
C ALA A 497 17.49 -25.81 -3.91
N GLU A 498 17.65 -27.09 -4.26
CA GLU A 498 16.93 -27.69 -5.39
C GLU A 498 15.41 -27.71 -5.17
N ARG A 499 14.96 -28.04 -3.95
CA ARG A 499 13.52 -27.98 -3.62
C ARG A 499 12.94 -26.59 -3.87
N LEU A 500 13.58 -25.54 -3.36
CA LEU A 500 13.06 -24.18 -3.50
C LEU A 500 13.18 -23.64 -4.93
N LYS A 501 14.23 -24.01 -5.68
CA LYS A 501 14.32 -23.66 -7.11
C LYS A 501 13.16 -24.25 -7.91
N ASN A 502 12.84 -25.53 -7.65
CA ASN A 502 11.72 -26.21 -8.29
C ASN A 502 10.38 -25.59 -7.89
N GLN A 503 10.17 -25.30 -6.60
CA GLN A 503 8.96 -24.65 -6.11
C GLN A 503 8.76 -23.25 -6.72
N LEU A 504 9.80 -22.40 -6.74
CA LEU A 504 9.73 -21.08 -7.35
C LEU A 504 9.39 -21.18 -8.85
N THR A 505 10.04 -22.11 -9.55
CA THR A 505 9.78 -22.33 -10.99
C THR A 505 8.32 -22.75 -11.22
N ALA A 506 7.81 -23.67 -10.40
CA ALA A 506 6.42 -24.12 -10.48
C ALA A 506 5.42 -22.98 -10.24
N ILE A 507 5.60 -22.17 -9.19
CA ILE A 507 4.70 -21.03 -8.87
C ILE A 507 4.65 -20.02 -10.02
N ILE A 508 5.82 -19.70 -10.61
CA ILE A 508 5.89 -18.77 -11.74
C ILE A 508 5.16 -19.34 -12.95
N GLN A 509 5.31 -20.65 -13.24
CA GLN A 509 4.75 -21.28 -14.45
C GLN A 509 3.27 -21.67 -14.34
N GLN A 510 2.75 -21.99 -13.16
CA GLN A 510 1.38 -22.50 -12.96
C GLN A 510 0.26 -21.47 -13.19
N GLY A 511 0.59 -20.20 -13.43
CA GLY A 511 -0.38 -19.12 -13.66
C GLY A 511 -1.14 -18.67 -12.41
N ARG A 512 -1.06 -19.40 -11.29
CA ARG A 512 -1.66 -19.08 -9.99
C ARG A 512 -0.87 -19.74 -8.86
N SER A 513 -1.06 -19.28 -7.63
CA SER A 513 -0.56 -19.95 -6.41
C SER A 513 -1.67 -20.26 -5.41
N ARG A 514 -2.81 -19.57 -5.48
CA ARG A 514 -4.01 -19.92 -4.71
C ARG A 514 -4.54 -21.27 -5.21
N PRO A 515 -4.86 -22.22 -4.30
CA PRO A 515 -5.43 -23.52 -4.66
C PRO A 515 -6.69 -23.46 -5.52
#